data_AF-A0A956GQM1-F1
#
_entry.id   AF-A0A956GQM1-F1
#
_cell.length_a   1.000
_cell.length_b   1.000
_cell.length_c   1.000
_cell.angle_alpha   90.00
_cell.angle_beta   90.00
_cell.angle_gamma   90.00
#
_symmetry.space_group_name_H-M   'P 1'
#
loop_
_entity.id
_entity.type
_entity.pdbx_description
1 polymer ?
#
loop_
_entity_poly.entity_id
_entity_poly.type
_entity_poly.pdbx_seq_one_letter_code
_entity_poly.pdbx_strand_id
1 'polypeptide(L)'
;GRVVALPVATSIAVDVAAGDELTVGVVVAAKLAGTIRGTGAASATVAAGDHAALELRVAPPVACVAGGLYCGGDKLAGDPDTLYQCNAGGVPLARGACAAGCVVTPTEDDACRAAGGPCVEGGFYCGGDKLAGDPQALYRCVGGVGTAPQVCADGCVVRPGQDDACR
;
A
#
# COMPACT_ATOMS: atom_id res chain seq x y z
N GLY A 1 -15.68 27.17 2.04
CA GLY A 1 -16.05 25.77 1.71
C GLY A 1 -17.23 25.37 2.58
N ARG A 2 -18.24 24.69 2.02
CA ARG A 2 -19.40 24.20 2.78
C ARG A 2 -19.13 22.78 3.23
N VAL A 3 -19.04 22.54 4.53
CA VAL A 3 -19.01 21.19 5.09
C VAL A 3 -20.40 20.60 4.94
N VAL A 4 -20.53 19.50 4.21
CA VAL A 4 -21.77 18.72 4.12
C VAL A 4 -21.55 17.46 4.93
N ALA A 5 -22.23 17.33 6.06
CA ALA A 5 -22.26 16.08 6.81
C ALA A 5 -23.05 15.07 5.98
N LEU A 6 -22.35 14.13 5.35
CA LEU A 6 -22.98 12.97 4.74
C LEU A 6 -23.28 11.98 5.88
N PRO A 7 -24.54 11.57 6.10
CA PRO A 7 -24.84 10.51 7.05
C PRO A 7 -24.48 9.19 6.35
N VAL A 8 -23.25 8.73 6.56
CA VAL A 8 -22.83 7.36 6.24
C VAL A 8 -22.13 6.83 7.47
N ALA A 9 -22.92 6.36 8.43
CA ALA A 9 -22.40 5.45 9.44
C ALA A 9 -22.21 4.10 8.74
N THR A 10 -21.02 3.91 8.17
CA THR A 10 -20.56 2.60 7.68
C THR A 10 -19.75 1.97 8.80
N SER A 11 -20.20 0.83 9.31
CA SER A 11 -19.42 -0.01 10.21
C SER A 11 -18.73 -1.11 9.41
N ILE A 12 -17.47 -1.37 9.77
CA ILE A 12 -16.72 -2.53 9.30
C ILE A 12 -16.43 -3.35 10.56
N ALA A 13 -16.85 -4.62 10.56
CA ALA A 13 -16.46 -5.57 11.59
C ALA A 13 -15.21 -6.30 11.13
N VAL A 14 -14.23 -6.40 12.02
CA VAL A 14 -12.98 -7.14 11.80
C VAL A 14 -12.80 -8.12 12.94
N ASP A 15 -12.43 -9.36 12.63
CA ASP A 15 -12.11 -10.36 13.63
C ASP A 15 -10.65 -10.16 14.08
N VAL A 16 -10.48 -9.74 15.33
CA VAL A 16 -9.17 -9.60 15.99
C VAL A 16 -9.10 -10.59 17.13
N ALA A 17 -8.08 -11.45 17.15
CA ALA A 17 -7.93 -12.43 18.22
C ALA A 17 -7.61 -11.75 19.56
N ALA A 18 -8.01 -12.38 20.67
CA ALA A 18 -7.78 -11.82 22.00
C ALA A 18 -6.27 -11.69 22.29
N GLY A 19 -5.83 -10.47 22.61
CA GLY A 19 -4.43 -10.13 22.85
C GLY A 19 -3.67 -9.63 21.61
N ASP A 20 -4.31 -9.66 20.43
CA ASP A 20 -3.75 -9.09 19.20
C ASP A 20 -4.28 -7.67 18.95
N GLU A 21 -3.53 -6.92 18.13
CA GLU A 21 -3.92 -5.61 17.61
C GLU A 21 -3.93 -5.66 16.07
N LEU A 22 -4.89 -4.96 15.46
CA LEU A 22 -4.97 -4.79 14.01
C LEU A 22 -4.97 -3.30 13.67
N THR A 23 -4.04 -2.87 12.82
CA THR A 23 -4.11 -1.55 12.21
C THR A 23 -5.00 -1.60 10.98
N VAL A 24 -6.09 -0.83 11.02
CA VAL A 24 -7.03 -0.67 9.91
C VAL A 24 -6.77 0.67 9.25
N GLY A 25 -6.27 0.64 8.01
CA GLY A 25 -6.19 1.80 7.13
C GLY A 25 -7.40 1.87 6.21
N VAL A 26 -8.04 3.05 6.13
CA VAL A 26 -9.14 3.32 5.21
C VAL A 26 -8.71 4.41 4.24
N VAL A 27 -8.82 4.13 2.95
CA VAL A 27 -8.66 5.11 1.87
C VAL A 27 -10.03 5.37 1.25
N VAL A 28 -10.35 6.64 1.01
CA VAL A 28 -11.63 7.03 0.41
C VAL A 28 -11.44 7.92 -0.81
N ALA A 29 -12.37 7.81 -1.75
CA ALA A 29 -12.48 8.68 -2.90
C ALA A 29 -13.88 9.31 -2.95
N ALA A 30 -13.95 10.63 -2.86
CA ALA A 30 -15.17 11.40 -2.99
C ALA A 30 -15.50 11.62 -4.46
N LYS A 31 -16.66 11.13 -4.91
CA LYS A 31 -17.13 11.22 -6.29
C LYS A 31 -18.33 12.16 -6.38
N LEU A 32 -18.30 13.11 -7.30
CA LEU A 32 -19.43 13.98 -7.62
C LEU A 32 -19.74 13.88 -9.11
N ALA A 33 -20.98 13.50 -9.44
CA ALA A 33 -21.46 13.38 -10.82
C ALA A 33 -20.49 12.59 -11.72
N GLY A 34 -20.10 11.39 -11.31
CA GLY A 34 -19.22 10.55 -12.13
C GLY A 34 -17.72 10.82 -11.98
N THR A 35 -17.30 11.92 -11.35
CA THR A 35 -15.89 12.34 -11.31
C THR A 35 -15.33 12.33 -9.89
N ILE A 36 -14.11 11.83 -9.71
CA ILE A 36 -13.39 11.95 -8.43
C ILE A 36 -13.04 13.42 -8.18
N ARG A 37 -13.43 13.93 -7.01
CA ARG A 37 -13.21 15.31 -6.56
C ARG A 37 -12.25 15.40 -5.39
N GLY A 38 -12.04 14.30 -4.68
CA GLY A 38 -11.09 14.25 -3.58
C GLY A 38 -10.75 12.84 -3.18
N THR A 39 -9.58 12.67 -2.59
CA THR A 39 -9.16 11.45 -1.90
C THR A 39 -8.72 11.78 -0.48
N GLY A 40 -8.83 10.81 0.41
CA GLY A 40 -8.41 10.94 1.79
C GLY A 40 -8.05 9.58 2.37
N ALA A 41 -7.31 9.58 3.47
CA ALA A 41 -7.00 8.37 4.20
C ALA A 41 -7.03 8.65 5.71
N ALA A 42 -7.35 7.62 6.49
CA ALA A 42 -7.22 7.62 7.93
C ALA A 42 -6.93 6.19 8.40
N SER A 43 -6.24 6.03 9.52
CA SER A 43 -5.97 4.73 10.13
C SER A 43 -6.21 4.74 11.63
N ALA A 44 -6.56 3.57 12.17
CA ALA A 44 -6.69 3.34 13.60
C ALA A 44 -6.23 1.92 13.91
N THR A 45 -5.60 1.75 15.07
CA THR A 45 -5.36 0.43 15.66
C THR A 45 -6.57 0.04 16.49
N VAL A 46 -7.04 -1.20 16.32
CA VAL A 46 -8.15 -1.78 17.06
C VAL A 46 -7.71 -3.09 17.71
N ALA A 47 -8.03 -3.28 18.99
CA ALA A 47 -7.87 -4.55 19.68
C ALA A 47 -9.22 -5.31 19.76
N ALA A 48 -9.16 -6.55 20.24
CA ALA A 48 -10.35 -7.37 20.43
C ALA A 48 -11.38 -6.71 21.37
N GLY A 49 -12.58 -6.42 20.85
CA GLY A 49 -13.66 -5.78 21.60
C GLY A 49 -13.67 -4.25 21.54
N ASP A 50 -12.72 -3.62 20.85
CA ASP A 50 -12.65 -2.18 20.70
C ASP A 50 -13.61 -1.63 19.65
N HIS A 51 -13.95 -0.35 19.82
CA HIS A 51 -14.60 0.45 18.79
C HIS A 51 -13.73 1.67 18.47
N ALA A 52 -13.41 1.85 17.20
CA ALA A 52 -12.73 3.04 16.70
C ALA A 52 -13.63 3.84 15.76
N ALA A 53 -13.47 5.17 15.79
CA ALA A 53 -14.08 6.08 14.84
C ALA A 53 -12.97 6.77 14.04
N LEU A 54 -13.11 6.79 12.72
CA LEU A 54 -12.16 7.42 11.80
C LEU A 54 -12.79 8.66 11.17
N GLU A 55 -12.17 9.83 11.38
CA GLU A 55 -12.52 11.03 10.62
C GLU A 55 -11.79 11.01 9.27
N LEU A 56 -12.55 11.05 8.18
CA LEU A 56 -12.01 11.04 6.83
C LEU A 56 -12.06 12.44 6.23
N ARG A 57 -10.88 13.04 6.06
CA ARG A 57 -10.71 14.33 5.39
C ARG A 57 -10.28 14.11 3.95
N VAL A 58 -11.09 14.59 3.00
CA VAL A 58 -10.79 14.51 1.57
C VAL A 58 -10.19 15.81 1.06
N ALA A 59 -9.13 15.70 0.27
CA ALA A 59 -8.50 16.79 -0.46
C ALA A 59 -8.54 16.48 -1.97
N PRO A 60 -8.48 17.49 -2.86
CA PRO A 60 -8.40 17.25 -4.30
C PRO A 60 -7.30 16.23 -4.63
N PRO A 61 -7.57 15.24 -5.52
CA PRO A 61 -6.55 14.27 -5.87
C PRO A 61 -5.38 14.97 -6.56
N VAL A 62 -4.16 14.59 -6.20
CA VAL A 62 -2.96 15.00 -6.93
C VAL A 62 -2.90 14.19 -8.23
N ALA A 63 -2.36 14.77 -9.30
CA ALA A 63 -2.16 14.05 -10.54
C ALA A 63 -1.14 12.92 -10.33
N CYS A 64 -1.55 11.68 -10.58
CA CYS A 64 -0.69 10.51 -10.62
C CYS A 64 -0.81 9.81 -11.98
N VAL A 65 0.21 9.05 -12.35
CA VAL A 65 0.22 8.29 -13.60
C VAL A 65 -0.58 7.01 -13.38
N ALA A 66 -1.59 6.77 -14.21
CA ALA A 66 -2.38 5.54 -14.12
C ALA A 66 -1.47 4.31 -14.26
N GLY A 67 -1.55 3.39 -13.30
CA GLY A 67 -0.69 2.21 -13.21
C GLY A 67 0.61 2.43 -12.43
N GLY A 68 1.05 3.67 -12.22
CA GLY A 68 2.25 3.99 -11.45
C GLY A 68 2.10 3.70 -9.95
N LEU A 69 3.24 3.49 -9.28
CA LEU A 69 3.32 3.12 -7.88
C LEU A 69 3.77 4.29 -7.02
N TYR A 70 3.09 4.52 -5.90
CA TYR A 70 3.33 5.65 -5.00
C TYR A 70 3.20 5.21 -3.54
N CYS A 71 4.09 5.69 -2.69
CA CYS A 71 3.92 5.61 -1.25
C CYS A 71 2.72 6.45 -0.83
N GLY A 72 2.01 6.04 0.22
CA GLY A 72 0.93 6.85 0.78
C GLY A 72 1.43 8.23 1.20
N GLY A 73 0.69 9.27 0.82
CA GLY A 73 1.07 10.65 1.10
C GLY A 73 2.00 11.31 0.08
N ASP A 74 2.48 10.61 -0.95
CA ASP A 74 3.13 11.25 -2.12
C ASP A 74 2.06 11.83 -3.08
N LYS A 75 1.84 11.22 -4.25
CA LYS A 75 0.83 11.65 -5.23
C LYS A 75 -0.55 11.05 -4.95
N LEU A 76 -0.68 10.25 -3.89
CA LEU A 76 -1.88 9.53 -3.49
C LEU A 76 -2.13 9.68 -1.99
N ALA A 77 -3.40 9.68 -1.57
CA ALA A 77 -3.72 9.52 -0.15
C ALA A 77 -3.41 8.09 0.30
N GLY A 78 -2.98 7.90 1.55
CA GLY A 78 -2.72 6.57 2.08
C GLY A 78 -1.75 6.60 3.25
N ASP A 79 -1.53 5.42 3.81
CA ASP A 79 -0.51 5.17 4.81
C ASP A 79 0.91 5.28 4.20
N PRO A 80 1.83 6.06 4.79
CA PRO A 80 3.17 6.30 4.23
C PRO A 80 4.07 5.06 4.18
N ASP A 81 3.76 4.02 4.93
CA ASP A 81 4.47 2.74 4.92
C ASP A 81 3.75 1.70 4.03
N THR A 82 2.82 2.13 3.17
CA THR A 82 2.14 1.27 2.20
C THR A 82 2.41 1.75 0.77
N LEU A 83 2.70 0.81 -0.13
CA LEU A 83 2.80 1.08 -1.55
C LEU A 83 1.41 0.96 -2.20
N TYR A 84 1.03 1.96 -2.98
CA TYR A 84 -0.24 2.03 -3.70
C TYR A 84 -0.01 2.11 -5.19
N GLN A 85 -0.92 1.53 -5.96
CA GLN A 85 -1.03 1.78 -7.39
C GLN A 85 -2.07 2.87 -7.64
N CYS A 86 -1.73 3.84 -8.48
CA CYS A 86 -2.66 4.86 -8.95
C CYS A 86 -3.64 4.25 -9.97
N ASN A 87 -4.94 4.30 -9.68
CA ASN A 87 -5.98 3.99 -10.66
C ASN A 87 -6.53 5.28 -11.31
N ALA A 88 -7.38 5.13 -12.33
CA ALA A 88 -8.06 6.24 -13.00
C ALA A 88 -8.73 7.19 -11.98
N GLY A 89 -8.42 8.48 -12.09
CA GLY A 89 -8.95 9.52 -11.20
C GLY A 89 -8.21 9.67 -9.86
N GLY A 90 -7.04 9.03 -9.70
CA GLY A 90 -6.19 9.18 -8.52
C GLY A 90 -6.64 8.39 -7.30
N VAL A 91 -7.46 7.35 -7.51
CA VAL A 91 -7.89 6.47 -6.42
C VAL A 91 -6.75 5.49 -6.11
N PRO A 92 -6.23 5.49 -4.87
CA PRO A 92 -5.16 4.57 -4.46
C PRO A 92 -5.67 3.14 -4.35
N LEU A 93 -4.94 2.18 -4.92
CA LEU A 93 -5.14 0.75 -4.73
C LEU A 93 -3.95 0.19 -3.96
N ALA A 94 -4.17 -0.28 -2.73
CA ALA A 94 -3.09 -0.82 -1.92
C ALA A 94 -2.46 -2.04 -2.62
N ARG A 95 -1.14 -2.01 -2.80
CA ARG A 95 -0.33 -3.16 -3.23
C ARG A 95 0.11 -3.95 -2.02
N GLY A 96 0.53 -3.27 -0.96
CA GLY A 96 0.87 -3.91 0.30
C GLY A 96 1.64 -2.99 1.23
N ALA A 97 1.61 -3.32 2.51
CA ALA A 97 2.45 -2.67 3.52
C ALA A 97 3.92 -3.02 3.26
N CYS A 98 4.78 -2.01 3.36
CA CYS A 98 6.23 -2.12 3.27
C CYS A 98 6.81 -2.29 4.67
N ALA A 99 7.24 -3.50 5.02
CA ALA A 99 7.71 -3.82 6.37
C ALA A 99 8.90 -2.94 6.83
N ALA A 100 9.76 -2.51 5.91
CA ALA A 100 10.89 -1.60 6.18
C ALA A 100 10.64 -0.14 5.72
N GLY A 101 9.37 0.21 5.51
CA GLY A 101 8.94 1.51 5.03
C GLY A 101 8.95 1.63 3.51
N CYS A 102 8.23 2.64 3.02
CA CYS A 102 8.15 2.96 1.60
C CYS A 102 9.14 4.08 1.23
N VAL A 103 9.67 4.04 0.01
CA VAL A 103 10.65 5.01 -0.50
C VAL A 103 10.07 5.78 -1.66
N VAL A 104 9.93 7.10 -1.47
CA VAL A 104 9.48 8.02 -2.51
C VAL A 104 10.62 8.31 -3.48
N THR A 105 10.38 8.08 -4.77
CA THR A 105 11.32 8.33 -5.87
C THR A 105 10.73 9.41 -6.79
N PRO A 106 11.30 10.62 -6.87
CA PRO A 106 10.64 11.76 -7.52
C PRO A 106 10.21 11.55 -8.99
N THR A 107 11.01 10.80 -9.75
CA THR A 107 10.86 10.64 -11.21
C THR A 107 10.51 9.23 -11.65
N GLU A 108 10.40 8.29 -10.72
CA GLU A 108 10.13 6.87 -11.01
C GLU A 108 8.99 6.39 -10.12
N ASP A 109 8.64 5.12 -10.25
CA ASP A 109 7.72 4.48 -9.32
C ASP A 109 8.37 4.38 -7.93
N ASP A 110 7.57 4.62 -6.90
CA ASP A 110 7.97 4.38 -5.53
C ASP A 110 8.09 2.87 -5.27
N ALA A 111 8.79 2.51 -4.20
CA ALA A 111 9.05 1.11 -3.88
C ALA A 111 9.05 0.85 -2.37
N CYS A 112 8.70 -0.37 -1.97
CA CYS A 112 9.03 -0.82 -0.62
C CYS A 112 10.54 -0.93 -0.48
N ARG A 113 11.08 -0.43 0.64
CA ARG A 113 12.49 -0.56 0.99
C ARG A 113 12.83 -2.04 1.23
N ALA A 114 14.03 -2.45 0.82
CA ALA A 114 14.59 -3.72 1.26
C ALA A 114 14.73 -3.78 2.79
N ALA A 115 14.08 -4.76 3.42
CA ALA A 115 14.16 -5.04 4.85
C ALA A 115 15.34 -5.96 5.23
N GLY A 116 15.90 -6.71 4.27
CA GLY A 116 16.91 -7.74 4.49
C GLY A 116 18.34 -7.36 4.11
N GLY A 117 19.27 -8.30 4.36
CA GLY A 117 20.64 -8.24 3.83
C GLY A 117 20.69 -8.38 2.30
N PRO A 118 21.87 -8.31 1.66
CA PRO A 118 21.99 -8.34 0.21
C PRO A 118 21.33 -9.59 -0.38
N CYS A 119 20.66 -9.44 -1.53
CA CYS A 119 20.09 -10.57 -2.25
C CYS A 119 21.18 -11.51 -2.77
N VAL A 120 20.86 -12.81 -2.88
CA VAL A 120 21.80 -13.80 -3.40
C VAL A 120 21.64 -13.89 -4.91
N GLU A 121 22.75 -13.84 -5.64
CA GLU A 121 22.77 -13.90 -7.10
C GLU A 121 21.95 -15.08 -7.64
N GLY A 122 21.02 -14.80 -8.54
CA GLY A 122 20.13 -15.79 -9.14
C GLY A 122 18.92 -16.20 -8.29
N GLY A 123 18.86 -15.82 -7.02
CA GLY A 123 17.72 -16.06 -6.13
C GLY A 123 16.51 -15.19 -6.44
N PHE A 124 15.35 -15.54 -5.88
CA PHE A 124 14.08 -14.85 -6.09
C PHE A 124 13.57 -14.23 -4.80
N TYR A 125 13.15 -12.97 -4.87
CA TYR A 125 12.71 -12.20 -3.70
C TYR A 125 11.50 -11.34 -4.02
N CYS A 126 10.58 -11.24 -3.08
CA CYS A 126 9.48 -10.28 -3.11
C CYS A 126 10.03 -8.86 -2.98
N GLY A 127 9.38 -7.89 -3.63
CA GLY A 127 9.70 -6.49 -3.42
C GLY A 127 9.57 -6.10 -1.94
N GLY A 128 10.60 -5.49 -1.38
CA GLY A 128 10.66 -5.12 0.02
C GLY A 128 11.30 -6.17 0.97
N ASP A 129 11.65 -7.37 0.49
CA ASP A 129 12.47 -8.32 1.28
C ASP A 129 13.97 -7.95 1.20
N LYS A 130 14.78 -8.66 0.42
CA LYS A 130 16.22 -8.36 0.25
C LYS A 130 16.51 -7.32 -0.84
N LEU A 131 15.48 -6.86 -1.54
CA LEU A 131 15.57 -5.88 -2.61
C LEU A 131 14.38 -4.93 -2.54
N ALA A 132 14.55 -3.72 -3.04
CA ALA A 132 13.46 -2.76 -3.14
C ALA A 132 12.51 -3.16 -4.29
N GLY A 133 11.21 -2.89 -4.13
CA GLY A 133 10.24 -3.08 -5.20
C GLY A 133 8.79 -3.15 -4.74
N ASP A 134 7.90 -3.48 -5.68
CA ASP A 134 6.49 -3.80 -5.41
C ASP A 134 6.35 -5.08 -4.55
N PRO A 135 5.70 -5.02 -3.37
CA PRO A 135 5.52 -6.19 -2.50
C PRO A 135 4.63 -7.29 -3.07
N GLN A 136 3.95 -7.03 -4.19
CA GLN A 136 3.16 -8.01 -4.93
C GLN A 136 3.89 -8.58 -6.15
N ALA A 137 5.18 -8.29 -6.31
CA ALA A 137 5.99 -8.81 -7.41
C ALA A 137 7.19 -9.61 -6.91
N LEU A 138 7.52 -10.66 -7.65
CA LEU A 138 8.70 -11.50 -7.46
C LEU A 138 9.80 -11.07 -8.44
N TYR A 139 11.00 -10.86 -7.93
CA TYR A 139 12.15 -10.37 -8.69
C TYR A 139 13.27 -11.40 -8.67
N ARG A 140 14.05 -11.49 -9.75
CA ARG A 140 15.30 -12.25 -9.76
C ARG A 140 16.46 -11.33 -9.41
N CYS A 141 17.27 -11.73 -8.43
CA CYS A 141 18.48 -11.01 -8.05
C CYS A 141 19.56 -11.17 -9.11
N VAL A 142 20.04 -10.05 -9.66
CA VAL A 142 21.17 -9.99 -10.60
C VAL A 142 22.04 -8.80 -10.24
N GLY A 143 23.30 -9.03 -9.91
CA GLY A 143 24.24 -7.97 -9.53
C GLY A 143 23.83 -7.22 -8.26
N GLY A 144 23.12 -7.88 -7.33
CA GLY A 144 22.63 -7.28 -6.09
C GLY A 144 21.36 -6.43 -6.24
N VAL A 145 20.74 -6.39 -7.43
CA VAL A 145 19.48 -5.68 -7.68
C VAL A 145 18.39 -6.62 -8.19
N GLY A 146 17.14 -6.29 -7.90
CA GLY A 146 15.98 -7.01 -8.43
C GLY A 146 15.75 -6.68 -9.90
N THR A 147 15.61 -7.71 -10.73
CA THR A 147 15.36 -7.59 -12.16
C THR A 147 14.21 -8.51 -12.59
N ALA A 148 13.66 -8.24 -13.78
CA ALA A 148 12.59 -9.03 -14.40
C ALA A 148 11.40 -9.30 -13.45
N PRO A 149 10.70 -8.25 -12.98
CA PRO A 149 9.58 -8.41 -12.07
C PRO A 149 8.47 -9.26 -12.68
N GLN A 150 8.04 -10.27 -11.93
CA GLN A 150 6.80 -11.00 -12.17
C GLN A 150 5.76 -10.54 -11.16
N VAL A 151 4.68 -9.92 -11.63
CA VAL A 151 3.53 -9.62 -10.77
C VAL A 151 2.85 -10.93 -10.36
N CYS A 152 2.67 -11.12 -9.05
CA CYS A 152 1.97 -12.27 -8.50
C CYS A 152 0.47 -11.97 -8.40
N ALA A 153 -0.38 -12.83 -8.95
CA ALA A 153 -1.83 -12.61 -8.97
C ALA A 153 -2.43 -12.59 -7.56
N ASP A 154 -2.00 -13.54 -6.71
CA ASP A 154 -2.47 -13.70 -5.33
C ASP A 154 -1.44 -13.22 -4.29
N GLY A 155 -0.49 -12.40 -4.75
CA GLY A 155 0.57 -11.79 -3.97
C GLY A 155 1.84 -12.60 -3.85
N CYS A 156 2.88 -11.93 -3.35
CA CYS A 156 4.19 -12.52 -3.14
C CYS A 156 4.37 -12.90 -1.66
N VAL A 157 5.03 -14.03 -1.40
CA VAL A 157 5.24 -14.58 -0.07
C VAL A 157 6.73 -14.68 0.22
N VAL A 158 7.17 -13.96 1.27
CA VAL A 158 8.53 -14.05 1.79
C VAL A 158 8.72 -15.38 2.52
N ARG A 159 9.76 -16.14 2.15
CA ARG A 159 10.06 -17.47 2.71
C ARG A 159 11.45 -17.48 3.37
N PRO A 160 11.53 -17.35 4.71
CA PRO A 160 12.81 -17.33 5.41
C PRO A 160 13.69 -18.54 5.08
N GLY A 161 14.93 -18.27 4.67
CA GLY A 161 15.93 -19.30 4.33
C GLY A 161 15.74 -19.97 2.96
N GLN A 162 14.77 -19.53 2.16
CA GLN A 162 14.53 -20.01 0.80
C GLN A 162 14.34 -18.82 -0.15
N ASP A 163 14.23 -19.11 -1.45
CA ASP A 163 13.72 -18.13 -2.39
C ASP A 163 12.26 -17.82 -2.08
N ASP A 164 11.82 -16.59 -2.31
CA ASP A 164 10.41 -16.23 -2.20
C ASP A 164 9.60 -16.82 -3.35
N ALA A 165 8.27 -16.69 -3.29
CA ALA A 165 7.40 -17.19 -4.35
C ALA A 165 6.12 -16.37 -4.49
N CYS A 166 5.55 -16.39 -5.69
CA CYS A 166 4.15 -16.05 -5.86
C CYS A 166 3.27 -17.11 -5.19
N ARG A 167 2.17 -16.66 -4.58
CA ARG A 167 1.09 -17.51 -4.13
C ARG A 167 0.26 -18.00 -5.31
#